data_AF-A0A930XCH3-F1
#
_entry.id   AF-A0A930XCH3-F1
#
_cell.length_a   1.000
_cell.length_b   1.000
_cell.length_c   1.000
_cell.angle_alpha   90.00
_cell.angle_beta   90.00
_cell.angle_gamma   90.00
#
_symmetry.space_group_name_H-M   'P 1'
#
loop_
_entity.id
_entity.type
_entity.pdbx_description
1 polymer ?
#
loop_
_entity_poly.entity_id
_entity_poly.type
_entity_poly.pdbx_seq_one_letter_code
_entity_poly.pdbx_strand_id
1 'polypeptide(L)'
;MFNIYNFIVSDGDKGSKSQVIGADTPCEIRRDAEIIEKLPNIPTQVELGDKFQQSHDLILLQNPDSLKECDLGASECIRKLEQNQDTEIFADYTGGTKTMSAALVLAAIDCGIPLYLTVAGARENLIKFERGESTQQVDTNFRHV
;
A
#
# COMPACT_ATOMS: atom_id res chain seq x y z
N MET A 1 -10.02 -8.09 -16.53
CA MET A 1 -10.21 -7.32 -15.28
C MET A 1 -9.00 -6.42 -15.12
N PHE A 2 -9.21 -5.12 -14.99
CA PHE A 2 -8.11 -4.16 -14.86
C PHE A 2 -7.96 -3.82 -13.37
N ASN A 3 -6.74 -3.92 -12.85
CA ASN A 3 -6.47 -3.56 -11.46
C ASN A 3 -6.19 -2.06 -11.39
N ILE A 4 -6.97 -1.33 -10.59
CA ILE A 4 -6.74 0.07 -10.25
C ILE A 4 -5.97 0.09 -8.94
N TYR A 5 -4.86 0.82 -8.87
CA TYR A 5 -4.03 0.93 -7.67
C TYR A 5 -4.15 2.33 -7.08
N ASN A 6 -4.62 2.42 -5.83
CA ASN A 6 -4.61 3.65 -5.06
C ASN A 6 -3.55 3.54 -3.97
N PHE A 7 -2.62 4.50 -3.94
CA PHE A 7 -1.51 4.54 -3.01
C PHE A 7 -1.76 5.55 -1.91
N ILE A 8 -1.92 5.07 -0.68
CA ILE A 8 -1.95 5.91 0.52
C ILE A 8 -0.50 6.09 0.97
N VAL A 9 0.01 7.31 0.86
CA VAL A 9 1.42 7.64 1.09
C VAL A 9 1.60 8.75 2.10
N SER A 10 2.74 8.77 2.75
CA SER A 10 3.14 9.84 3.65
C SER A 10 3.98 10.90 2.93
N ASP A 11 3.79 12.16 3.31
CA ASP A 11 4.57 13.30 2.85
C ASP A 11 5.80 13.58 3.74
N GLY A 12 6.61 14.56 3.34
CA GLY A 12 7.79 15.02 4.06
C GLY A 12 9.08 14.29 3.68
N ASP A 13 10.19 14.72 4.27
CA ASP A 13 11.55 14.25 3.91
C ASP A 13 11.77 12.75 4.13
N LYS A 14 10.98 12.14 5.02
CA LYS A 14 10.97 10.70 5.31
C LYS A 14 9.71 10.00 4.80
N GLY A 15 8.88 10.72 4.06
CA GLY A 15 7.62 10.21 3.54
C GLY A 15 7.81 9.22 2.39
N SER A 16 6.84 8.35 2.20
CA SER A 16 6.83 7.35 1.10
C SER A 16 6.39 7.93 -0.25
N LYS A 17 6.01 9.22 -0.32
CA LYS A 17 5.61 9.90 -1.58
C LYS A 17 6.62 9.70 -2.71
N SER A 18 7.92 9.81 -2.42
CA SER A 18 8.97 9.64 -3.43
C SER A 18 9.01 8.24 -4.03
N GLN A 19 8.60 7.20 -3.29
CA GLN A 19 8.55 5.84 -3.80
C GLN A 19 7.45 5.62 -4.83
N VAL A 20 6.42 6.47 -4.85
CA VAL A 20 5.30 6.36 -5.79
C VAL A 20 5.43 7.32 -6.97
N ILE A 21 5.87 8.56 -6.73
CA ILE A 21 5.94 9.60 -7.77
C ILE A 21 7.34 10.20 -7.98
N GLY A 22 8.35 9.68 -7.30
CA GLY A 22 9.74 10.11 -7.51
C GLY A 22 10.25 9.74 -8.90
N ALA A 23 11.08 10.60 -9.46
CA ALA A 23 11.76 10.36 -10.73
C ALA A 23 12.91 9.35 -10.57
N ASP A 24 13.38 8.83 -11.70
CA ASP A 24 14.52 7.91 -11.81
C ASP A 24 14.33 6.62 -11.01
N THR A 25 15.08 6.46 -9.91
CA THR A 25 15.12 5.24 -9.09
C THR A 25 14.99 5.56 -7.59
N PRO A 26 13.81 6.04 -7.14
CA PRO A 26 13.61 6.51 -5.77
C PRO A 26 13.44 5.36 -4.75
N CYS A 27 13.17 4.14 -5.20
CA CYS A 27 13.01 2.98 -4.32
C CYS A 27 14.38 2.39 -4.03
N GLU A 28 14.77 2.34 -2.77
CA GLU A 28 16.08 1.82 -2.36
C GLU A 28 15.90 0.52 -1.59
N ILE A 29 16.57 -0.55 -2.05
CA ILE A 29 16.74 -1.76 -1.26
C ILE A 29 18.00 -1.55 -0.42
N ARG A 30 17.88 -1.72 0.89
CA ARG A 30 18.99 -1.52 1.83
C ARG A 30 19.32 -2.81 2.57
N ARG A 31 20.61 -3.02 2.80
CA ARG A 31 21.13 -3.97 3.79
C ARG A 31 21.82 -3.15 4.87
N ASP A 32 21.26 -3.17 6.08
CA ASP A 32 21.65 -2.25 7.16
C ASP A 32 21.59 -0.78 6.69
N ALA A 33 22.73 -0.09 6.65
CA ALA A 33 22.82 1.30 6.19
C ALA A 33 23.11 1.44 4.69
N GLU A 34 23.57 0.38 4.04
CA GLU A 34 24.05 0.39 2.67
C GLU A 34 22.91 0.20 1.65
N ILE A 35 22.90 1.02 0.60
CA ILE A 35 21.98 0.85 -0.53
C ILE A 35 22.58 -0.20 -1.46
N ILE A 36 21.93 -1.36 -1.52
CA ILE A 36 22.37 -2.47 -2.36
C ILE A 36 21.78 -2.40 -3.77
N GLU A 37 20.63 -1.74 -3.93
CA GLU A 37 19.92 -1.64 -5.21
C GLU A 37 19.02 -0.40 -5.21
N LYS A 38 18.90 0.25 -6.37
CA LYS A 38 17.91 1.31 -6.61
C LYS A 38 16.97 0.89 -7.72
N LEU A 39 15.68 1.07 -7.50
CA LEU A 39 14.60 0.67 -8.39
C LEU A 39 13.75 1.89 -8.76
N PRO A 40 13.09 1.87 -9.93
CA PRO A 40 12.10 2.87 -10.33
C PRO A 40 10.99 3.07 -9.29
N ASN A 41 10.15 4.09 -9.45
CA ASN A 41 8.97 4.22 -8.58
C ASN A 41 8.01 3.02 -8.74
N ILE A 42 7.17 2.79 -7.73
CA ILE A 42 6.28 1.62 -7.65
C ILE A 42 5.36 1.52 -8.88
N PRO A 43 4.66 2.57 -9.35
CA PRO A 43 3.86 2.51 -10.58
C PRO A 43 4.64 2.06 -11.82
N THR A 44 5.91 2.43 -11.92
CA THR A 44 6.81 2.01 -13.01
C THR A 44 7.21 0.54 -12.86
N GLN A 45 7.56 0.11 -11.64
CA GLN A 45 7.94 -1.28 -11.36
C GLN A 45 6.82 -2.28 -11.66
N VAL A 46 5.56 -1.88 -11.47
CA VAL A 46 4.37 -2.70 -11.77
C VAL A 46 3.71 -2.37 -13.11
N GLU A 47 4.41 -1.63 -13.97
CA GLU A 47 4.03 -1.33 -15.36
C GLU A 47 2.63 -0.68 -15.51
N LEU A 48 2.25 0.22 -14.59
CA LEU A 48 0.95 0.90 -14.68
C LEU A 48 0.86 1.87 -15.85
N GLY A 49 1.96 2.52 -16.23
CA GLY A 49 2.00 3.50 -17.33
C GLY A 49 0.91 4.57 -17.17
N ASP A 50 0.20 4.86 -18.26
CA ASP A 50 -0.88 5.87 -18.30
C ASP A 50 -2.11 5.52 -17.45
N LYS A 51 -2.19 4.29 -16.90
CA LYS A 51 -3.27 3.89 -15.99
C LYS A 51 -3.11 4.48 -14.61
N PHE A 52 -1.89 4.85 -14.22
CA PHE A 52 -1.65 5.55 -12.97
C PHE A 52 -1.84 7.05 -13.19
N GLN A 53 -2.81 7.63 -12.50
CA GLN A 53 -3.09 9.06 -12.52
C GLN A 53 -2.86 9.64 -11.13
N GLN A 54 -1.73 10.33 -10.93
CA GLN A 54 -1.36 10.89 -9.63
C GLN A 54 -2.47 11.72 -8.97
N SER A 55 -3.26 12.47 -9.73
CA SER A 55 -4.36 13.29 -9.18
C SER A 55 -5.51 12.48 -8.59
N HIS A 56 -5.64 11.21 -8.97
CA HIS A 56 -6.69 10.31 -8.55
C HIS A 56 -6.17 9.22 -7.61
N ASP A 57 -5.04 8.61 -7.99
CA ASP A 57 -4.52 7.37 -7.40
C ASP A 57 -3.51 7.61 -6.26
N LEU A 58 -3.19 8.87 -5.94
CA LEU A 58 -2.28 9.21 -4.85
C LEU A 58 -3.02 9.91 -3.71
N ILE A 59 -3.10 9.26 -2.55
CA ILE A 59 -3.68 9.81 -1.34
C ILE A 59 -2.51 10.23 -0.44
N LEU A 60 -2.33 11.53 -0.27
CA LEU A 60 -1.20 12.10 0.45
C LEU A 60 -1.58 12.44 1.90
N LEU A 61 -0.93 11.78 2.84
CA LEU A 61 -1.03 12.03 4.28
C LEU A 61 0.12 12.94 4.73
N GLN A 62 -0.21 14.01 5.45
CA GLN A 62 0.73 14.94 6.05
C GLN A 62 1.33 14.39 7.36
N ASN A 63 0.52 13.73 8.19
CA ASN A 63 0.99 13.10 9.43
C ASN A 63 0.70 11.59 9.44
N PRO A 64 1.66 10.72 9.05
CA PRO A 64 1.46 9.28 9.03
C PRO A 64 1.39 8.61 10.41
N ASP A 65 1.59 9.37 11.50
CA ASP A 65 1.42 8.90 12.88
C ASP A 65 0.05 9.33 13.46
N SER A 66 -0.74 10.12 12.72
CA SER A 66 -2.11 10.46 13.07
C SER A 66 -3.06 9.37 12.59
N LEU A 67 -3.50 8.49 13.50
CA LEU A 67 -4.49 7.45 13.19
C LEU A 67 -5.75 8.03 12.53
N LYS A 68 -6.23 9.16 13.05
CA LYS A 68 -7.41 9.86 12.51
C LYS A 68 -7.21 10.30 11.06
N GLU A 69 -6.05 10.87 10.73
CA GLU A 69 -5.78 11.35 9.37
C GLU A 69 -5.65 10.18 8.39
N CYS A 70 -4.93 9.14 8.80
CA CYS A 70 -4.77 7.92 8.03
C CYS A 70 -6.13 7.26 7.76
N ASP A 71 -6.98 7.16 8.78
CA ASP A 71 -8.30 6.53 8.71
C ASP A 71 -9.26 7.31 7.80
N LEU A 72 -9.29 8.64 7.95
CA LEU A 72 -10.07 9.51 7.05
C LEU A 72 -9.62 9.36 5.59
N GLY A 73 -8.31 9.40 5.34
CA GLY A 73 -7.75 9.24 4.00
C GLY A 73 -8.08 7.89 3.37
N ALA A 74 -7.92 6.80 4.12
CA ALA A 74 -8.26 5.44 3.67
C ALA A 74 -9.77 5.30 3.40
N SER A 75 -10.60 5.75 4.35
CA SER A 75 -12.05 5.68 4.24
C SER A 75 -12.61 6.49 3.07
N GLU A 76 -12.07 7.70 2.82
CA GLU A 76 -12.46 8.50 1.67
C GLU A 76 -12.03 7.85 0.34
N CYS A 77 -10.85 7.24 0.30
CA CYS A 77 -10.39 6.48 -0.86
C CYS A 77 -11.34 5.33 -1.18
N ILE A 78 -11.68 4.50 -0.18
CA ILE A 78 -12.58 3.36 -0.35
C ILE A 78 -13.94 3.84 -0.85
N ARG A 79 -14.56 4.82 -0.18
CA ARG A 79 -15.88 5.35 -0.58
C ARG A 79 -15.90 5.91 -2.01
N LYS A 80 -14.81 6.52 -2.48
CA LYS A 80 -14.70 6.99 -3.87
C LYS A 80 -14.68 5.82 -4.85
N LEU A 81 -13.93 4.76 -4.53
CA LEU A 81 -13.87 3.57 -5.37
C LEU A 81 -15.21 2.83 -5.42
N GLU A 82 -15.94 2.78 -4.30
CA GLU A 82 -17.28 2.15 -4.22
C GLU A 82 -18.34 2.85 -5.07
N GLN A 83 -18.14 4.12 -5.48
CA GLN A 83 -19.05 4.80 -6.40
C GLN A 83 -19.08 4.13 -7.78
N ASN A 84 -18.05 3.34 -8.11
CA ASN A 84 -17.97 2.57 -9.35
C ASN A 84 -18.43 1.13 -9.09
N GLN A 85 -19.71 0.84 -9.36
CA GLN A 85 -20.37 -0.43 -9.03
C GLN A 85 -19.71 -1.71 -9.59
N ASP A 86 -18.85 -1.59 -10.61
CA ASP A 86 -18.14 -2.70 -11.23
C ASP A 86 -16.68 -2.87 -10.73
N THR A 87 -16.31 -2.17 -9.65
CA THR A 87 -14.94 -2.21 -9.09
C THR A 87 -14.87 -3.16 -7.90
N GLU A 88 -14.07 -4.22 -8.02
CA GLU A 88 -13.65 -5.02 -6.88
C GLU A 88 -12.49 -4.32 -6.17
N ILE A 89 -12.63 -4.10 -4.86
CA ILE A 89 -11.66 -3.36 -4.05
C ILE A 89 -10.92 -4.34 -3.15
N PHE A 90 -9.60 -4.25 -3.14
CA PHE A 90 -8.71 -5.03 -2.28
C PHE A 90 -7.87 -4.09 -1.42
N ALA A 91 -7.90 -4.26 -0.10
CA ALA A 91 -7.11 -3.47 0.83
C ALA A 91 -5.83 -4.21 1.24
N ASP A 92 -4.72 -3.93 0.56
CA ASP A 92 -3.40 -4.49 0.90
C ASP A 92 -2.66 -3.58 1.90
N TYR A 93 -2.42 -4.10 3.12
CA TYR A 93 -1.77 -3.36 4.21
C TYR A 93 -0.31 -3.78 4.47
N THR A 94 0.34 -4.42 3.49
CA THR A 94 1.75 -4.87 3.59
C THR A 94 2.71 -3.73 3.84
N GLY A 95 2.47 -2.59 3.18
CA GLY A 95 3.30 -1.39 3.26
C GLY A 95 2.77 -0.34 4.22
N GLY A 96 3.57 0.72 4.40
CA GLY A 96 3.23 1.87 5.24
C GLY A 96 3.74 1.75 6.69
N THR A 97 3.48 2.81 7.47
CA THR A 97 3.75 2.77 8.92
C THR A 97 2.70 1.89 9.60
N LYS A 98 2.98 1.46 10.84
CA LYS A 98 1.99 0.68 11.64
C LYS A 98 0.66 1.43 11.79
N THR A 99 0.72 2.75 11.94
CA THR A 99 -0.46 3.60 12.03
C THR A 99 -1.24 3.62 10.72
N MET A 100 -0.56 3.75 9.58
CA MET A 100 -1.20 3.67 8.25
C MET A 100 -1.84 2.30 8.02
N SER A 101 -1.14 1.20 8.33
CA SER A 101 -1.69 -0.15 8.18
C SER A 101 -2.90 -0.36 9.10
N ALA A 102 -2.84 0.09 10.35
CA ALA A 102 -3.97 -0.02 11.29
C ALA A 102 -5.19 0.79 10.80
N ALA A 103 -4.97 2.01 10.29
CA ALA A 103 -6.02 2.83 9.71
C ALA A 103 -6.68 2.19 8.48
N LEU A 104 -5.88 1.64 7.56
CA LEU A 104 -6.42 0.93 6.38
C LEU A 104 -7.24 -0.29 6.80
N VAL A 105 -6.79 -1.04 7.80
CA VAL A 105 -7.52 -2.17 8.36
C VAL A 105 -8.87 -1.73 8.94
N LEU A 106 -8.90 -0.65 9.74
CA LEU A 106 -10.13 -0.12 10.31
C LEU A 106 -11.11 0.31 9.21
N ALA A 107 -10.66 1.17 8.29
CA ALA A 107 -11.47 1.66 7.19
C ALA A 107 -12.02 0.53 6.30
N ALA A 108 -11.19 -0.47 5.99
CA ALA A 108 -11.61 -1.62 5.19
C ALA A 108 -12.67 -2.46 5.91
N ILE A 109 -12.50 -2.75 7.20
CA ILE A 109 -13.50 -3.50 7.99
C ILE A 109 -14.82 -2.74 8.06
N ASP A 110 -14.78 -1.43 8.33
CA ASP A 110 -15.96 -0.58 8.44
C ASP A 110 -16.74 -0.51 7.11
N CYS A 111 -16.05 -0.56 5.97
CA CYS A 111 -16.63 -0.59 4.63
C CYS A 111 -16.91 -2.01 4.10
N GLY A 112 -16.55 -3.08 4.82
CA GLY A 112 -16.72 -4.46 4.35
C GLY A 112 -15.79 -4.86 3.19
N ILE A 113 -14.65 -4.17 3.05
CA ILE A 113 -13.64 -4.45 2.02
C ILE A 113 -12.70 -5.57 2.49
N PRO A 114 -12.39 -6.56 1.64
CA PRO A 114 -11.50 -7.65 2.01
C PRO A 114 -10.05 -7.15 2.17
N LEU A 115 -9.39 -7.66 3.22
CA LEU A 115 -8.00 -7.34 3.56
C LEU A 115 -7.04 -8.34 2.94
N TYR A 116 -5.90 -7.83 2.48
CA TYR A 116 -4.83 -8.62 1.89
C TYR A 116 -3.48 -8.29 2.52
N LEU A 117 -2.61 -9.30 2.56
CA LEU A 117 -1.24 -9.17 3.00
C LEU A 117 -0.34 -9.94 2.04
N THR A 118 0.69 -9.27 1.56
CA THR A 118 1.78 -9.89 0.80
C THR A 118 2.81 -10.42 1.77
N VAL A 119 2.92 -11.74 1.80
CA VAL A 119 3.88 -12.47 2.64
C VAL A 119 5.02 -12.99 1.79
N ALA A 120 6.26 -12.81 2.27
CA ALA A 120 7.39 -13.57 1.73
C ALA A 120 7.17 -15.05 2.11
N GLY A 121 7.30 -15.98 1.15
CA GLY A 121 7.47 -17.40 1.47
C GLY A 121 8.60 -17.61 2.48
N ALA A 122 8.55 -18.73 3.23
CA ALA A 122 9.44 -19.12 4.35
C ALA A 122 10.58 -18.13 4.64
N ARG A 123 10.53 -17.45 5.80
CA ARG A 123 11.48 -16.40 6.25
C ARG A 123 12.94 -16.90 6.35
N GLU A 124 13.58 -17.18 5.22
CA GLU A 124 15.00 -17.52 5.15
C GLU A 124 15.87 -16.29 4.90
N ASN A 125 15.29 -15.20 4.38
CA ASN A 125 16.02 -13.97 4.07
C ASN A 125 15.25 -12.71 4.55
N LEU A 126 15.77 -12.04 5.59
CA LEU A 126 15.21 -10.80 6.15
C LEU A 126 15.58 -9.54 5.35
N ILE A 127 16.37 -9.71 4.27
CA ILE A 127 17.08 -8.63 3.58
C ILE A 127 16.39 -8.28 2.24
N LYS A 128 15.83 -9.27 1.56
CA LYS A 128 15.20 -9.10 0.25
C LYS A 128 14.07 -10.10 0.08
N PHE A 129 12.98 -9.65 -0.54
CA PHE A 129 11.95 -10.54 -1.02
C PHE A 129 12.45 -11.23 -2.30
N GLU A 130 12.64 -12.55 -2.25
CA GLU A 130 12.96 -13.38 -3.42
C GLU A 130 11.70 -14.00 -4.03
N ARG A 131 11.78 -14.45 -5.29
CA ARG A 131 10.68 -15.11 -6.03
C ARG A 131 10.07 -16.23 -5.17
N GLY A 132 8.90 -15.94 -4.59
CA GLY A 132 8.16 -16.82 -3.68
C GLY A 132 7.10 -16.09 -2.86
N GLU A 133 6.78 -14.83 -3.18
CA GLU A 133 5.77 -14.04 -2.50
C GLU A 133 4.37 -14.46 -2.94
N SER A 134 3.43 -14.39 -2.00
CA SER A 134 2.01 -14.53 -2.31
C SER A 134 1.22 -13.48 -1.55
N THR A 135 0.40 -12.73 -2.27
CA THR A 135 -0.64 -11.89 -1.70
C THR A 135 -1.80 -12.78 -1.28
N GLN A 136 -2.13 -12.78 0.00
CA GLN A 136 -3.14 -13.65 0.59
C GLN A 136 -4.24 -12.82 1.25
N GLN A 137 -5.49 -13.28 1.12
CA GLN A 137 -6.61 -12.67 1.84
C GLN A 137 -6.49 -13.01 3.33
N VAL A 138 -6.71 -12.01 4.18
CA VAL A 138 -6.69 -12.15 5.63
C VAL A 138 -8.08 -12.53 6.13
N ASP A 139 -8.16 -13.62 6.90
CA ASP A 139 -9.39 -14.00 7.57
C ASP A 139 -9.67 -13.03 8.72
N THR A 140 -10.77 -12.29 8.61
CA THR A 140 -11.26 -11.35 9.63
C THR A 140 -12.39 -11.94 10.47
N ASN A 141 -12.85 -13.16 10.17
CA ASN A 141 -13.91 -13.86 10.90
C ASN A 141 -13.33 -14.67 12.05
N PHE A 142 -12.70 -13.99 13.02
CA PHE A 142 -12.20 -14.63 14.23
C PHE A 142 -13.38 -15.10 15.09
N ARG A 143 -13.78 -16.37 14.94
CA ARG A 143 -14.70 -17.00 15.90
C ARG A 143 -13.94 -17.21 17.20
N HIS A 144 -14.35 -16.49 18.25
CA HIS A 144 -13.97 -16.85 19.61
C HIS A 144 -14.55 -18.24 19.91
N VAL A 145 -13.70 -19.26 19.89
CA VAL A 145 -14.02 -20.59 20.43
C VAL A 145 -13.70 -20.57 21.92
#